data_AF-A0AAJ0PLI2-F1
#
_entry.id   AF-A0AAJ0PLI2-F1
#
_cell.length_a   1.000
_cell.length_b   1.000
_cell.length_c   1.000
_cell.angle_alpha   90.00
_cell.angle_beta   90.00
_cell.angle_gamma   90.00
#
_symmetry.space_group_name_H-M   'P 1'
#
loop_
_entity.id
_entity.type
_entity.pdbx_description
1 polymer ?
#
loop_
_entity_poly.entity_id
_entity_poly.type
_entity_poly.pdbx_seq_one_letter_code
_entity_poly.pdbx_strand_id
1 'polypeptide(L)'
;MSDASPPSSSAGPLELGGELWLRAGGQTLGGATRIALLAAIGDTGSITRAAKAVGLSYKAAWDAIDTMNNLAGEPLVTRATGGKGGGGTTLTPRATSLIAAFRTIEREHRRFIDAASAAVSGFDVDWALIGRIGMKTSARNQLFGKVESIVRGTVNDEVTLVLPGGQVIVAVLTHESADALGLQPGADACALVKASWVVLAVDDEGGAEASLKVSARNQLRGTVDAVAAGAVNSEVTLALDGGGTLTAVVTNDSVGALQLDAGRRAIALFKASSVILAVTG
;
A
#
# COMPACT_ATOMS: atom_id res chain seq x y z
N MET A 1 32.37 -4.90 27.22
CA MET A 1 32.16 -3.70 26.39
C MET A 1 32.08 -4.17 24.95
N SER A 2 30.86 -4.39 24.48
CA SER A 2 30.52 -4.70 23.10
C SER A 2 29.33 -3.82 22.80
N ASP A 3 29.63 -2.69 22.17
CA ASP A 3 28.70 -1.69 21.69
C ASP A 3 27.96 -2.30 20.48
N ALA A 4 26.69 -2.63 20.66
CA ALA A 4 25.82 -3.11 19.59
C ALA A 4 24.72 -2.05 19.41
N SER A 5 25.01 -1.09 18.53
CA SER A 5 24.01 -0.14 18.03
C SER A 5 22.79 -0.89 17.50
N PRO A 6 21.56 -0.42 17.78
CA PRO A 6 20.35 -1.05 17.27
C PRO A 6 20.27 -0.90 15.74
N PRO A 7 19.63 -1.84 15.02
CA PRO A 7 19.43 -1.72 13.59
C PRO A 7 18.49 -0.54 13.33
N SER A 8 18.98 0.46 12.61
CA SER A 8 18.18 1.56 12.08
C SER A 8 17.18 1.00 11.07
N SER A 9 15.90 0.91 11.43
CA SER A 9 14.82 0.68 10.47
C SER A 9 14.56 1.99 9.70
N SER A 10 15.46 2.37 8.81
CA SER A 10 15.16 3.34 7.77
C SER A 10 14.57 2.57 6.60
N ALA A 11 13.24 2.46 6.54
CA ALA A 11 12.62 2.28 5.23
C ALA A 11 13.15 3.41 4.35
N GLY A 12 13.85 3.08 3.27
CA GLY A 12 14.40 4.08 2.36
C GLY A 12 13.28 4.97 1.81
N PRO A 13 13.58 6.23 1.44
CA PRO A 13 12.56 7.11 0.88
C PRO A 13 11.91 6.46 -0.34
N LEU A 14 10.59 6.66 -0.48
CA LEU A 14 9.82 6.18 -1.63
C LEU A 14 10.42 6.72 -2.93
N GLU A 15 10.79 5.81 -3.84
CA GLU A 15 11.29 6.17 -5.16
C GLU A 15 10.14 6.12 -6.18
N LEU A 16 9.91 7.24 -6.89
CA LEU A 16 8.99 7.28 -8.00
C LEU A 16 9.69 6.72 -9.25
N GLY A 17 9.19 5.61 -9.79
CA GLY A 17 9.65 5.03 -11.05
C GLY A 17 8.71 5.33 -12.21
N GLY A 18 9.23 5.27 -13.44
CA GLY A 18 8.41 5.33 -14.65
C GLY A 18 9.11 4.66 -15.83
N GLU A 19 8.34 3.98 -16.67
CA GLU A 19 8.84 3.37 -17.91
C GLU A 19 8.37 4.15 -19.14
N LEU A 20 9.28 4.39 -20.08
CA LEU A 20 8.96 5.02 -21.35
C LEU A 20 8.81 3.96 -22.45
N TRP A 21 7.67 3.97 -23.13
CA TRP A 21 7.40 3.14 -24.31
C TRP A 21 6.90 3.96 -25.49
N LEU A 22 7.23 3.52 -26.71
CA LEU A 22 6.73 4.07 -27.96
C LEU A 22 5.74 3.11 -28.62
N ARG A 23 4.61 3.63 -29.11
CA ARG A 23 3.58 2.88 -29.84
C ARG A 23 3.30 3.53 -31.20
N ALA A 24 3.03 2.71 -32.20
CA ALA A 24 2.56 3.13 -33.50
C ALA A 24 1.38 2.23 -33.91
N GLY A 25 0.20 2.82 -34.09
CA GLY A 25 -1.04 2.05 -34.23
C GLY A 25 -1.34 1.20 -32.97
N GLY A 26 -1.77 -0.05 -33.18
CA GLY A 26 -2.04 -1.00 -32.09
C GLY A 26 -0.78 -1.62 -31.46
N GLN A 27 0.38 -1.49 -32.09
CA GLN A 27 1.60 -2.22 -31.75
C GLN A 27 2.61 -1.33 -31.01
N THR A 28 3.33 -1.94 -30.05
CA THR A 28 4.38 -1.26 -29.28
C THR A 28 5.72 -1.40 -30.00
N LEU A 29 6.26 -0.27 -30.46
CA LEU A 29 7.58 -0.15 -31.10
C LEU A 29 8.69 -0.64 -30.17
N GLY A 30 8.56 -0.33 -28.88
CA GLY A 30 9.46 -0.78 -27.82
C GLY A 30 9.58 0.21 -26.68
N GLY A 31 10.26 -0.23 -25.62
CA GLY A 31 10.77 0.63 -24.54
C GLY A 31 12.30 0.66 -24.53
N ALA A 32 12.88 1.01 -23.38
CA ALA A 32 14.32 1.19 -23.19
C ALA A 32 15.17 0.01 -23.72
N THR A 33 14.73 -1.24 -23.52
CA THR A 33 15.47 -2.45 -23.92
C THR A 33 15.70 -2.56 -25.43
N ARG A 34 14.71 -2.20 -26.27
CA ARG A 34 14.85 -2.31 -27.73
C ARG A 34 15.72 -1.21 -28.31
N ILE A 35 15.66 -0.01 -27.74
CA ILE A 35 16.55 1.10 -28.08
C ILE A 35 17.98 0.81 -27.61
N ALA A 36 18.14 0.20 -26.42
CA ALA A 36 19.43 -0.27 -25.93
C ALA A 36 20.03 -1.34 -26.85
N LEU A 37 19.20 -2.25 -27.41
CA LEU A 37 19.64 -3.23 -28.40
C LEU A 37 20.20 -2.54 -29.65
N LEU A 38 19.48 -1.57 -30.22
CA LEU A 38 19.98 -0.81 -31.39
C LEU A 38 21.27 -0.06 -31.06
N ALA A 39 21.33 0.63 -29.93
CA ALA A 39 22.54 1.32 -29.50
C ALA A 39 23.74 0.35 -29.38
N ALA A 40 23.53 -0.80 -28.74
CA ALA A 40 24.56 -1.82 -28.59
C ALA A 40 24.99 -2.44 -29.93
N ILE A 41 24.10 -2.52 -30.93
CA ILE A 41 24.47 -2.92 -32.30
C ILE A 41 25.37 -1.86 -32.93
N GLY A 42 25.07 -0.57 -32.75
CA GLY A 42 25.92 0.53 -33.20
C GLY A 42 27.33 0.46 -32.61
N ASP A 43 27.44 0.18 -31.31
CA ASP A 43 28.72 0.13 -30.59
C ASP A 43 29.53 -1.13 -30.92
N THR A 44 28.86 -2.28 -31.05
CA THR A 44 29.52 -3.59 -31.21
C THR A 44 29.63 -4.03 -32.67
N GLY A 45 28.90 -3.43 -33.60
CA GLY A 45 28.83 -3.88 -34.97
C GLY A 45 28.33 -5.33 -35.15
N SER A 46 27.70 -5.93 -34.12
CA SER A 46 27.33 -7.35 -34.10
C SER A 46 26.08 -7.59 -33.27
N ILE A 47 25.07 -8.18 -33.89
CA ILE A 47 23.80 -8.50 -33.22
C ILE A 47 24.01 -9.50 -32.08
N THR A 48 24.89 -10.48 -32.25
CA THR A 48 25.18 -11.46 -31.21
C THR A 48 25.80 -10.82 -29.97
N ARG A 49 26.73 -9.88 -30.15
CA ARG A 49 27.35 -9.15 -29.03
C ARG A 49 26.36 -8.19 -28.38
N ALA A 50 25.59 -7.46 -29.18
CA ALA A 50 24.56 -6.55 -28.69
C ALA A 50 23.49 -7.28 -27.88
N ALA A 51 22.97 -8.41 -28.38
CA ALA A 51 21.99 -9.24 -27.68
C ALA A 51 22.50 -9.67 -26.31
N LYS A 52 23.75 -10.13 -26.22
CA LYS A 52 24.37 -10.51 -24.94
C LYS A 52 24.52 -9.32 -23.99
N ALA A 53 24.89 -8.14 -24.50
CA ALA A 53 25.05 -6.93 -23.69
C ALA A 53 23.73 -6.45 -23.07
N VAL A 54 22.59 -6.67 -23.74
CA VAL A 54 21.26 -6.29 -23.25
C VAL A 54 20.48 -7.47 -22.63
N GLY A 55 21.12 -8.62 -22.42
CA GLY A 55 20.52 -9.79 -21.79
C GLY A 55 19.47 -10.55 -22.63
N LEU A 56 19.47 -10.39 -23.95
CA LEU A 56 18.55 -11.07 -24.86
C LEU A 56 19.20 -12.30 -25.53
N SER A 57 18.37 -13.30 -25.84
CA SER A 57 18.78 -14.37 -26.74
C SER A 57 18.96 -13.82 -28.16
N TYR A 58 19.81 -14.45 -28.96
CA TYR A 58 20.02 -14.06 -30.36
C TYR A 58 18.71 -14.03 -31.16
N LYS A 59 17.83 -15.03 -30.94
CA LYS A 59 16.50 -15.08 -31.58
C LYS A 59 15.63 -13.91 -31.12
N ALA A 60 15.57 -13.62 -29.83
CA ALA A 60 14.78 -12.51 -29.30
C ALA A 60 15.28 -11.14 -29.81
N ALA A 61 16.59 -10.98 -29.98
CA ALA A 61 17.16 -9.78 -30.59
C ALA A 61 16.74 -9.63 -32.06
N TRP A 62 16.74 -10.72 -32.83
CA TRP A 62 16.24 -10.72 -34.20
C TRP A 62 14.76 -10.39 -34.29
N ASP A 63 13.93 -11.06 -33.50
CA ASP A 63 12.48 -10.81 -33.47
C ASP A 63 12.17 -9.34 -33.11
N ALA A 64 12.95 -8.76 -32.20
CA ALA A 64 12.83 -7.35 -31.83
C ALA A 64 13.22 -6.41 -32.99
N ILE A 65 14.31 -6.69 -33.70
CA ILE A 65 14.75 -5.90 -34.86
C ILE A 65 13.70 -5.96 -35.97
N ASP A 66 13.19 -7.15 -36.29
CA ASP A 66 12.18 -7.32 -37.34
C ASP A 66 10.87 -6.59 -36.98
N THR A 67 10.46 -6.66 -35.72
CA THR A 67 9.32 -5.90 -35.23
C THR A 67 9.52 -4.39 -35.41
N MET A 68 10.72 -3.89 -35.07
CA MET A 68 11.01 -2.46 -35.21
C MET A 68 11.12 -2.02 -36.68
N ASN A 69 11.67 -2.86 -37.57
CA ASN A 69 11.73 -2.58 -39.00
C ASN A 69 10.32 -2.47 -39.61
N ASN A 70 9.44 -3.42 -39.28
CA ASN A 70 8.06 -3.42 -39.78
C ASN A 70 7.29 -2.16 -39.34
N LEU A 71 7.49 -1.73 -38.10
CA LEU A 71 6.84 -0.54 -37.56
C LEU A 71 7.48 0.77 -38.03
N ALA A 72 8.79 0.78 -38.27
CA ALA A 72 9.48 1.94 -38.84
C ALA A 72 9.17 2.13 -40.33
N GLY A 73 8.70 1.08 -41.02
CA GLY A 73 8.46 1.08 -42.47
C GLY A 73 9.74 1.02 -43.30
N GLU A 74 10.90 0.96 -42.66
CA GLU A 74 12.22 0.90 -43.29
C GLU A 74 13.24 0.16 -42.38
N PRO A 75 14.32 -0.42 -42.94
CA PRO A 75 15.33 -1.11 -42.14
C PRO A 75 16.07 -0.18 -41.17
N LEU A 76 16.21 -0.63 -39.92
CA LEU A 76 16.98 0.04 -38.88
C LEU A 76 18.44 -0.45 -38.82
N VAL A 77 18.72 -1.62 -39.38
CA VAL A 77 20.08 -2.19 -39.43
C VAL A 77 20.41 -2.66 -40.84
N THR A 78 21.66 -2.48 -41.24
CA THR A 78 22.24 -3.02 -42.48
C THR A 78 23.28 -4.07 -42.14
N ARG A 79 23.25 -5.20 -42.85
CA ARG A 79 24.27 -6.25 -42.73
C ARG A 79 25.31 -6.09 -43.83
N ALA A 80 26.59 -6.09 -43.49
CA ALA A 80 27.67 -6.27 -44.46
C ALA A 80 27.82 -7.77 -44.75
N THR A 81 27.80 -8.18 -46.01
CA THR A 81 28.01 -9.58 -46.41
C THR A 81 29.50 -9.88 -46.58
N GLY A 82 30.01 -10.89 -45.86
CA GLY A 82 31.20 -11.66 -46.28
C GLY A 82 32.42 -11.68 -45.35
N GLY A 83 32.91 -12.88 -45.05
CA GLY A 83 34.23 -13.18 -44.45
C GLY A 83 34.20 -14.23 -43.33
N LYS A 84 35.30 -14.99 -43.14
CA LYS A 84 35.50 -16.12 -42.20
C LYS A 84 35.23 -15.82 -40.70
N GLY A 85 34.77 -14.62 -40.36
CA GLY A 85 34.42 -14.17 -39.00
C GLY A 85 33.01 -13.61 -38.83
N GLY A 86 32.14 -13.70 -39.85
CA GLY A 86 30.76 -13.22 -39.79
C GLY A 86 30.61 -11.75 -40.20
N GLY A 87 29.62 -11.47 -41.04
CA GLY A 87 29.33 -10.14 -41.55
C GLY A 87 28.91 -9.16 -40.45
N GLY A 88 29.50 -7.96 -40.44
CA GLY A 88 29.18 -6.90 -39.48
C GLY A 88 27.76 -6.38 -39.66
N THR A 89 27.18 -5.83 -38.60
CA THR A 89 25.89 -5.12 -38.63
C THR A 89 26.11 -3.66 -38.28
N THR A 90 25.60 -2.76 -39.10
CA THR A 90 25.68 -1.31 -38.87
C THR A 90 24.28 -0.71 -38.75
N LEU A 91 24.15 0.40 -38.03
CA LEU A 91 22.89 1.13 -37.92
C LEU A 91 22.63 1.96 -39.17
N THR A 92 21.36 2.09 -39.55
CA THR A 92 20.96 3.05 -40.57
C THR A 92 20.89 4.47 -39.99
N PRO A 93 20.90 5.53 -40.85
CA PRO A 93 20.65 6.89 -40.38
C PRO A 93 19.32 7.03 -39.62
N ARG A 94 18.29 6.27 -40.04
CA ARG A 94 17.00 6.24 -39.35
C ARG A 94 17.12 5.71 -37.93
N ALA A 95 17.81 4.59 -37.74
CA ALA A 95 18.00 4.00 -36.41
C ALA A 95 18.76 4.93 -35.48
N THR A 96 19.78 5.61 -36.01
CA THR A 96 20.54 6.62 -35.25
C THR A 96 19.64 7.76 -34.79
N SER A 97 18.80 8.30 -35.68
CA SER A 97 17.82 9.33 -35.35
C SER A 97 16.78 8.87 -34.34
N LEU A 98 16.30 7.62 -34.44
CA LEU A 98 15.35 7.04 -33.48
C LEU A 98 15.95 6.92 -32.08
N ILE A 99 17.19 6.44 -31.96
CA ILE A 99 17.91 6.36 -30.68
C ILE A 99 18.06 7.76 -30.08
N ALA A 100 18.47 8.74 -30.88
CA ALA A 100 18.66 10.12 -30.41
C ALA A 100 17.35 10.76 -29.92
N ALA A 101 16.25 10.55 -30.66
CA ALA A 101 14.92 11.00 -30.27
C ALA A 101 14.48 10.35 -28.95
N PHE A 102 14.60 9.01 -28.84
CA PHE A 102 14.22 8.29 -27.63
C PHE A 102 15.03 8.75 -26.41
N ARG A 103 16.36 8.85 -26.53
CA ARG A 103 17.23 9.34 -25.45
C ARG A 103 16.89 10.76 -25.02
N THR A 104 16.38 11.59 -25.93
CA THR A 104 15.94 12.95 -25.58
C THR A 104 14.67 12.92 -24.76
N ILE A 105 13.67 12.13 -25.17
CA ILE A 105 12.42 11.97 -24.41
C ILE A 105 12.71 11.30 -23.06
N GLU A 106 13.59 10.31 -23.00
CA GLU A 106 13.98 9.62 -21.77
C GLU A 106 14.62 10.58 -20.75
N ARG A 107 15.44 11.53 -21.19
CA ARG A 107 15.99 12.57 -20.30
C ARG A 107 14.89 13.47 -19.72
N GLU A 108 13.96 13.94 -20.56
CA GLU A 108 12.86 14.79 -20.08
C GLU A 108 11.91 14.02 -19.17
N HIS A 109 11.63 12.74 -19.49
CA HIS A 109 10.84 11.86 -18.64
C HIS A 109 11.53 11.66 -17.28
N ARG A 110 12.84 11.36 -17.25
CA ARG A 110 13.58 11.23 -15.99
C ARG A 110 13.52 12.51 -15.17
N ARG A 111 13.73 13.67 -15.81
CA ARG A 111 13.63 14.97 -15.15
C ARG A 111 12.23 15.22 -14.59
N PHE A 112 11.18 14.84 -15.31
CA PHE A 112 9.80 14.93 -14.82
C PHE A 112 9.59 14.04 -13.60
N ILE A 113 10.04 12.78 -13.63
CA ILE A 113 9.94 11.85 -12.50
C ILE A 113 10.73 12.37 -11.29
N ASP A 114 11.96 12.85 -11.48
CA ASP A 114 12.78 13.41 -10.41
C ASP A 114 12.12 14.65 -9.79
N ALA A 115 11.58 15.55 -10.63
CA ALA A 115 10.88 16.75 -10.17
C ALA A 115 9.55 16.41 -9.48
N ALA A 116 8.80 15.44 -10.00
CA ALA A 116 7.57 14.95 -9.38
C ALA A 116 7.87 14.30 -8.03
N SER A 117 8.89 13.45 -7.95
CA SER A 117 9.35 12.83 -6.71
C SER A 117 9.76 13.88 -5.67
N ALA A 118 10.51 14.91 -6.08
CA ALA A 118 10.90 16.01 -5.20
C ALA A 118 9.71 16.89 -4.76
N ALA A 119 8.73 17.14 -5.63
CA ALA A 119 7.53 17.91 -5.29
C ALA A 119 6.56 17.12 -4.38
N VAL A 120 6.66 15.80 -4.42
CA VAL A 120 5.89 14.83 -3.63
C VAL A 120 6.47 14.62 -2.24
N SER A 121 7.55 15.32 -1.84
CA SER A 121 8.10 15.30 -0.47
C SER A 121 7.05 15.77 0.55
N GLY A 122 6.29 14.83 1.10
CA GLY A 122 5.05 15.02 1.85
C GLY A 122 4.05 13.86 1.71
N PHE A 123 4.20 13.04 0.66
CA PHE A 123 3.33 11.90 0.36
C PHE A 123 3.48 10.70 1.29
N ASP A 124 4.43 10.67 2.23
CA ASP A 124 4.49 9.59 3.23
C ASP A 124 3.20 9.59 4.10
N VAL A 125 2.67 10.79 4.39
CA VAL A 125 1.40 10.97 5.11
C VAL A 125 0.21 10.61 4.23
N ASP A 126 0.27 10.97 2.94
CA ASP A 126 -0.78 10.66 1.97
C ASP A 126 -0.82 9.17 1.61
N TRP A 127 0.30 8.44 1.65
CA TRP A 127 0.31 7.00 1.40
C TRP A 127 -0.20 6.19 2.59
N ALA A 128 0.11 6.58 3.83
CA ALA A 128 -0.56 6.00 4.99
C ALA A 128 -2.08 6.19 4.86
N LEU A 129 -2.54 7.35 4.36
CA LEU A 129 -3.94 7.61 4.05
C LEU A 129 -4.47 6.77 2.87
N ILE A 130 -3.72 6.61 1.79
CA ILE A 130 -4.10 5.77 0.63
C ILE A 130 -4.16 4.29 1.02
N GLY A 131 -3.23 3.80 1.85
CA GLY A 131 -3.24 2.46 2.43
C GLY A 131 -4.46 2.24 3.33
N ARG A 132 -4.81 3.22 4.17
CA ARG A 132 -6.06 3.23 4.97
C ARG A 132 -7.30 3.13 4.07
N ILE A 133 -7.32 3.86 2.95
CA ILE A 133 -8.45 3.86 2.00
C ILE A 133 -8.50 2.58 1.15
N GLY A 134 -7.34 1.98 0.84
CA GLY A 134 -7.23 0.79 0.00
C GLY A 134 -7.57 -0.53 0.71
N MET A 135 -7.58 -0.55 2.04
CA MET A 135 -7.81 -1.75 2.83
C MET A 135 -9.28 -2.19 2.78
N LYS A 136 -9.53 -3.31 2.08
CA LYS A 136 -10.86 -3.92 1.99
C LYS A 136 -11.02 -5.04 3.01
N THR A 137 -11.86 -4.81 4.03
CA THR A 137 -12.21 -5.83 5.03
C THR A 137 -13.72 -5.90 5.24
N SER A 138 -14.22 -7.01 5.77
CA SER A 138 -15.62 -7.10 6.21
C SER A 138 -15.86 -6.44 7.57
N ALA A 139 -14.81 -6.15 8.34
CA ALA A 139 -14.90 -5.33 9.55
C ALA A 139 -15.26 -3.89 9.16
N ARG A 140 -16.32 -3.36 9.80
CA ARG A 140 -16.79 -1.99 9.59
C ARG A 140 -15.97 -0.97 10.36
N ASN A 141 -15.40 -1.39 11.49
CA ASN A 141 -14.57 -0.55 12.32
C ASN A 141 -13.11 -0.83 11.99
N GLN A 142 -12.44 0.16 11.39
CA GLN A 142 -11.01 0.18 11.14
C GLN A 142 -10.43 1.36 11.91
N LEU A 143 -9.90 1.08 13.10
CA LEU A 143 -9.47 2.09 14.06
C LEU A 143 -7.95 2.16 14.06
N PHE A 144 -7.40 3.21 13.46
CA PHE A 144 -5.95 3.39 13.31
C PHE A 144 -5.35 4.08 14.54
N GLY A 145 -4.26 3.54 15.04
CA GLY A 145 -3.56 4.05 16.20
C GLY A 145 -2.10 3.62 16.25
N LYS A 146 -1.42 4.00 17.33
CA LYS A 146 -0.04 3.58 17.61
C LYS A 146 -0.01 2.59 18.75
N VAL A 147 0.85 1.58 18.64
CA VAL A 147 1.12 0.64 19.72
C VAL A 147 1.78 1.40 20.86
N GLU A 148 1.16 1.42 22.04
CA GLU A 148 1.73 2.02 23.25
C GLU A 148 2.55 0.98 24.02
N SER A 149 1.96 -0.19 24.25
CA SER A 149 2.61 -1.26 25.02
C SER A 149 2.20 -2.65 24.54
N ILE A 150 3.08 -3.62 24.78
CA ILE A 150 2.82 -5.04 24.55
C ILE A 150 3.18 -5.81 25.81
N VAL A 151 2.19 -6.46 26.42
CA VAL A 151 2.41 -7.41 27.53
C VAL A 151 2.53 -8.80 26.92
N ARG A 152 3.76 -9.33 26.92
CA ARG A 152 4.06 -10.65 26.36
C ARG A 152 3.60 -11.76 27.30
N GLY A 153 2.83 -12.70 26.79
CA GLY A 153 2.41 -13.91 27.50
C GLY A 153 3.05 -15.17 26.93
N THR A 154 2.72 -16.33 27.50
CA THR A 154 3.23 -17.63 27.03
C THR A 154 2.56 -18.11 25.74
N VAL A 155 1.32 -17.69 25.50
CA VAL A 155 0.52 -18.11 24.33
C VAL A 155 -0.04 -16.89 23.60
N ASN A 156 -0.57 -15.94 24.37
CA ASN A 156 -1.16 -14.72 23.83
C ASN A 156 -0.47 -13.50 24.41
N ASP A 157 -0.38 -12.47 23.59
CA ASP A 157 0.10 -11.15 23.96
C ASP A 157 -1.07 -10.19 24.03
N GLU A 158 -1.04 -9.28 25.01
CA GLU A 158 -1.97 -8.15 25.12
C GLU A 158 -1.29 -6.92 24.54
N VAL A 159 -1.88 -6.34 23.51
CA VAL A 159 -1.38 -5.15 22.81
C VAL A 159 -2.31 -3.99 23.07
N THR A 160 -1.75 -2.87 23.51
CA THR A 160 -2.46 -1.61 23.76
C THR A 160 -2.17 -0.64 22.63
N LEU A 161 -3.23 -0.13 22.00
CA LEU A 161 -3.21 0.86 20.94
C LEU A 161 -3.81 2.17 21.43
N VAL A 162 -3.14 3.28 21.17
CA VAL A 162 -3.64 4.64 21.41
C VAL A 162 -4.12 5.22 20.09
N LEU A 163 -5.39 5.61 20.05
CA LEU A 163 -6.01 6.32 18.92
C LEU A 163 -5.62 7.82 18.97
N PRO A 164 -5.71 8.56 17.84
CA PRO A 164 -5.38 9.98 17.80
C PRO A 164 -6.12 10.85 18.83
N GLY A 165 -7.34 10.46 19.23
CA GLY A 165 -8.13 11.11 20.27
C GLY A 165 -7.79 10.73 21.71
N GLY A 166 -6.70 10.00 21.94
CA GLY A 166 -6.28 9.53 23.26
C GLY A 166 -7.05 8.32 23.79
N GLN A 167 -8.08 7.87 23.09
CA GLN A 167 -8.79 6.64 23.43
C GLN A 167 -7.90 5.41 23.22
N VAL A 168 -8.10 4.39 24.04
CA VAL A 168 -7.28 3.19 24.05
C VAL A 168 -8.07 1.97 23.57
N ILE A 169 -7.44 1.15 22.73
CA ILE A 169 -7.92 -0.18 22.33
C ILE A 169 -6.92 -1.22 22.81
N VAL A 170 -7.44 -2.25 23.46
CA VAL A 170 -6.70 -3.44 23.87
C VAL A 170 -7.08 -4.60 22.96
N ALA A 171 -6.07 -5.26 22.38
CA ALA A 171 -6.20 -6.46 21.56
C ALA A 171 -5.45 -7.62 22.22
N VAL A 172 -5.99 -8.84 22.10
CA VAL A 172 -5.30 -10.06 22.51
C VAL A 172 -5.14 -10.95 21.28
N LEU A 173 -3.90 -11.31 20.96
CA LEU A 173 -3.53 -12.13 19.81
C LEU A 173 -2.44 -13.12 20.19
N THR A 174 -2.19 -14.13 19.36
CA THR A 174 -1.13 -15.10 19.62
C THR A 174 0.24 -14.43 19.58
N HIS A 175 1.19 -14.93 20.37
CA HIS A 175 2.57 -14.45 20.38
C HIS A 175 3.18 -14.47 18.96
N GLU A 176 2.96 -15.56 18.23
CA GLU A 176 3.38 -15.72 16.83
C GLU A 176 2.82 -14.62 15.92
N SER A 177 1.56 -14.22 16.11
CA SER A 177 0.94 -13.16 15.31
C SER A 177 1.56 -11.80 15.62
N ALA A 178 1.85 -11.52 16.89
CA ALA A 178 2.49 -10.26 17.30
C ALA A 178 3.89 -10.12 16.70
N ASP A 179 4.66 -11.22 16.66
CA ASP A 179 5.99 -11.25 16.06
C ASP A 179 5.94 -11.19 14.54
N ALA A 180 5.02 -11.93 13.91
CA ALA A 180 4.83 -11.91 12.45
C ALA A 180 4.44 -10.52 11.94
N LEU A 181 3.66 -9.77 12.72
CA LEU A 181 3.28 -8.39 12.43
C LEU A 181 4.37 -7.37 12.79
N GLY A 182 5.48 -7.80 13.42
CA GLY A 182 6.57 -6.91 13.84
C GLY A 182 6.12 -5.86 14.86
N LEU A 183 5.15 -6.17 15.71
CA LEU A 183 4.59 -5.19 16.64
C LEU A 183 5.62 -4.79 17.70
N GLN A 184 5.77 -3.48 17.85
CA GLN A 184 6.63 -2.86 18.87
C GLN A 184 6.02 -1.52 19.31
N PRO A 185 6.31 -1.04 20.53
CA PRO A 185 5.91 0.31 20.95
C PRO A 185 6.30 1.37 19.91
N GLY A 186 5.36 2.25 19.58
CA GLY A 186 5.46 3.29 18.55
C GLY A 186 5.03 2.87 17.14
N ALA A 187 4.88 1.57 16.87
CA ALA A 187 4.45 1.07 15.57
C ALA A 187 3.02 1.51 15.23
N ASP A 188 2.78 1.85 13.96
CA ASP A 188 1.44 2.12 13.44
C ASP A 188 0.69 0.81 13.20
N ALA A 189 -0.55 0.73 13.68
CA ALA A 189 -1.41 -0.42 13.49
C ALA A 189 -2.88 -0.03 13.38
N CYS A 190 -3.68 -0.93 12.81
CA CYS A 190 -5.12 -0.82 12.69
C CYS A 190 -5.80 -1.91 13.50
N ALA A 191 -6.72 -1.52 14.37
CA ALA A 191 -7.66 -2.42 15.03
C ALA A 191 -8.90 -2.61 14.15
N LEU A 192 -9.08 -3.84 13.68
CA LEU A 192 -10.25 -4.28 12.92
C LEU A 192 -11.26 -4.92 13.88
N VAL A 193 -12.45 -4.33 13.98
CA VAL A 193 -13.54 -4.83 14.82
C VAL A 193 -14.80 -4.99 13.99
N LYS A 194 -15.37 -6.19 13.98
CA LYS A 194 -16.64 -6.45 13.31
C LYS A 194 -17.77 -5.74 14.08
N ALA A 195 -18.67 -5.06 13.38
CA ALA A 195 -19.76 -4.32 14.03
C ALA A 195 -20.65 -5.20 14.92
N SER A 196 -20.82 -6.48 14.58
CA SER A 196 -21.58 -7.46 15.37
C SER A 196 -20.85 -7.97 16.63
N TRP A 197 -19.61 -7.55 16.88
CA TRP A 197 -18.89 -7.83 18.13
C TRP A 197 -18.99 -6.68 19.14
N VAL A 198 -19.55 -5.55 18.72
CA VAL A 198 -19.74 -4.39 19.57
C VAL A 198 -21.09 -4.51 20.27
N VAL A 199 -21.05 -4.43 21.59
CA VAL A 199 -22.22 -4.27 22.45
C VAL A 199 -22.36 -2.80 22.82
N LEU A 200 -23.59 -2.29 22.89
CA LEU A 200 -23.85 -0.92 23.32
C LEU A 200 -24.45 -0.92 24.73
N ALA A 201 -24.00 0.02 25.55
CA ALA A 201 -24.63 0.39 26.80
C ALA A 201 -24.96 1.88 26.80
N VAL A 202 -25.98 2.27 27.55
CA VAL A 202 -26.30 3.68 27.79
C VAL A 202 -25.33 4.28 28.80
N ASP A 203 -24.95 5.54 28.57
CA ASP A 203 -24.04 6.29 29.43
C ASP A 203 -24.83 7.35 30.23
N ASP A 204 -25.75 6.87 31.07
CA ASP A 204 -26.67 7.73 31.83
C ASP A 204 -26.01 8.29 33.11
N GLU A 205 -24.97 7.63 33.63
CA GLU A 205 -24.16 8.11 34.75
C GLU A 205 -23.03 8.99 34.21
N GLY A 206 -23.32 10.28 34.02
CA GLY A 206 -22.45 11.32 33.44
C GLY A 206 -21.12 11.63 34.16
N GLY A 207 -20.53 10.66 34.87
CA GLY A 207 -19.16 10.74 35.34
C GLY A 207 -18.19 10.36 34.22
N ALA A 208 -17.39 11.33 33.76
CA ALA A 208 -16.35 11.14 32.74
C ALA A 208 -15.32 10.03 33.07
N GLU A 209 -15.28 9.54 34.32
CA GLU A 209 -14.28 8.58 34.81
C GLU A 209 -14.85 7.22 35.25
N ALA A 210 -16.18 7.03 35.30
CA ALA A 210 -16.76 5.77 35.77
C ALA A 210 -16.79 4.73 34.64
N SER A 211 -15.79 3.84 34.57
CA SER A 211 -15.85 2.68 33.67
C SER A 211 -16.93 1.69 34.12
N LEU A 212 -17.74 1.17 33.19
CA LEU A 212 -18.69 0.11 33.52
C LEU A 212 -17.92 -1.13 34.01
N LYS A 213 -18.42 -1.74 35.09
CA LYS A 213 -17.85 -2.99 35.62
C LYS A 213 -18.25 -4.17 34.75
N VAL A 214 -17.49 -4.38 33.68
CA VAL A 214 -17.69 -5.49 32.74
C VAL A 214 -16.37 -6.17 32.42
N SER A 215 -16.45 -7.38 31.87
CA SER A 215 -15.26 -8.12 31.42
C SER A 215 -14.80 -7.73 30.01
N ALA A 216 -15.47 -6.78 29.36
CA ALA A 216 -15.01 -6.18 28.10
C ALA A 216 -13.91 -5.16 28.42
N ARG A 217 -12.73 -5.36 27.84
CA ARG A 217 -11.55 -4.49 28.07
C ARG A 217 -11.66 -3.17 27.31
N ASN A 218 -12.35 -3.18 26.18
CA ASN A 218 -12.56 -1.99 25.36
C ASN A 218 -13.89 -1.35 25.73
N GLN A 219 -13.86 -0.07 26.09
CA GLN A 219 -15.02 0.75 26.41
C GLN A 219 -14.83 2.13 25.76
N LEU A 220 -15.43 2.33 24.59
CA LEU A 220 -15.30 3.58 23.83
C LEU A 220 -16.59 4.39 23.98
N ARG A 221 -16.48 5.55 24.62
CA ARG A 221 -17.61 6.47 24.80
C ARG A 221 -17.85 7.31 23.56
N GLY A 222 -19.11 7.64 23.34
CA GLY A 222 -19.54 8.49 22.25
C GLY A 222 -21.00 8.86 22.34
N THR A 223 -21.47 9.51 21.28
CA THR A 223 -22.87 9.89 21.09
C THR A 223 -23.41 9.19 19.86
N VAL A 224 -24.63 8.67 19.93
CA VAL A 224 -25.32 8.09 18.77
C VAL A 224 -25.50 9.18 17.71
N ASP A 225 -24.91 8.98 16.55
CA ASP A 225 -25.01 9.86 15.39
C ASP A 225 -26.19 9.46 14.52
N ALA A 226 -26.30 8.17 14.21
CA ALA A 226 -27.36 7.63 13.36
C ALA A 226 -27.74 6.20 13.73
N VAL A 227 -28.99 5.84 13.44
CA VAL A 227 -29.53 4.49 13.59
C VAL A 227 -30.25 4.11 12.30
N ALA A 228 -29.77 3.05 11.64
CA ALA A 228 -30.38 2.50 10.44
C ALA A 228 -31.04 1.16 10.77
N ALA A 229 -32.37 1.17 10.90
CA ALA A 229 -33.15 -0.01 11.22
C ALA A 229 -33.24 -0.97 10.02
N GLY A 230 -32.90 -2.24 10.25
CA GLY A 230 -33.13 -3.33 9.31
C GLY A 230 -34.32 -4.21 9.73
N ALA A 231 -34.54 -5.31 9.00
CA ALA A 231 -35.65 -6.22 9.28
C ALA A 231 -35.54 -6.95 10.64
N VAL A 232 -34.31 -7.17 11.12
CA VAL A 232 -34.02 -7.93 12.36
C VAL A 232 -33.07 -7.17 13.28
N ASN A 233 -32.03 -6.58 12.71
CA ASN A 233 -31.01 -5.83 13.43
C ASN A 233 -30.93 -4.41 12.89
N SER A 234 -30.47 -3.51 13.74
CA SER A 234 -30.17 -2.13 13.43
C SER A 234 -28.66 -1.91 13.40
N GLU A 235 -28.22 -1.10 12.46
CA GLU A 235 -26.87 -0.55 12.44
C GLU A 235 -26.88 0.79 13.20
N VAL A 236 -26.07 0.90 14.25
CA VAL A 236 -25.96 2.09 15.10
C VAL A 236 -24.55 2.65 14.93
N THR A 237 -24.47 3.92 14.53
CA THR A 237 -23.21 4.64 14.39
C THR A 237 -23.03 5.60 15.56
N LEU A 238 -21.93 5.47 16.28
CA LEU A 238 -21.51 6.39 17.32
C LEU A 238 -20.47 7.36 16.77
N ALA A 239 -20.62 8.65 17.05
CA ALA A 239 -19.53 9.61 17.03
C ALA A 239 -18.73 9.46 18.34
N LEU A 240 -17.47 9.05 18.25
CA LEU A 240 -16.62 8.83 19.43
C LEU A 240 -16.10 10.15 20.00
N ASP A 241 -15.90 10.20 21.31
CA ASP A 241 -15.43 11.42 22.00
C ASP A 241 -14.00 11.82 21.57
N GLY A 242 -13.16 10.84 21.23
CA GLY A 242 -11.82 11.06 20.68
C GLY A 242 -11.80 11.38 19.18
N GLY A 243 -12.97 11.55 18.56
CA GLY A 243 -13.12 11.73 17.12
C GLY A 243 -13.21 10.41 16.35
N GLY A 244 -13.71 10.52 15.12
CA GLY A 244 -14.07 9.36 14.30
C GLY A 244 -15.42 8.76 14.69
N THR A 245 -15.76 7.65 14.03
CA THR A 245 -17.02 6.96 14.24
C THR A 245 -16.81 5.47 14.50
N LEU A 246 -17.78 4.86 15.17
CA LEU A 246 -17.81 3.42 15.42
C LEU A 246 -19.20 2.88 15.13
N THR A 247 -19.26 1.82 14.35
CA THR A 247 -20.50 1.15 13.96
C THR A 247 -20.70 -0.14 14.75
N ALA A 248 -21.88 -0.30 15.33
CA ALA A 248 -22.36 -1.51 15.99
C ALA A 248 -23.57 -2.07 15.24
N VAL A 249 -23.73 -3.39 15.25
CA VAL A 249 -24.96 -4.05 14.79
C VAL A 249 -25.60 -4.74 15.98
N VAL A 250 -26.76 -4.24 16.39
CA VAL A 250 -27.53 -4.71 17.56
C VAL A 250 -28.96 -5.07 17.13
N THR A 251 -29.69 -5.85 17.94
CA THR A 251 -31.08 -6.19 17.64
C THR A 251 -31.97 -4.95 17.69
N ASN A 252 -33.05 -4.94 16.91
CA ASN A 252 -34.03 -3.85 16.96
C ASN A 252 -34.62 -3.69 18.38
N ASP A 253 -34.82 -4.80 19.09
CA ASP A 253 -35.27 -4.79 20.49
C ASP A 253 -34.28 -4.08 21.41
N SER A 254 -32.98 -4.25 21.19
CA SER A 254 -31.94 -3.57 21.98
C SER A 254 -31.97 -2.05 21.73
N VAL A 255 -32.18 -1.63 20.49
CA VAL A 255 -32.35 -0.20 20.15
C VAL A 255 -33.54 0.39 20.90
N GLY A 256 -34.69 -0.28 20.88
CA GLY A 256 -35.89 0.17 21.59
C GLY A 256 -35.71 0.17 23.12
N ALA A 257 -35.15 -0.89 23.68
CA ALA A 257 -34.96 -1.04 25.13
C ALA A 257 -33.96 -0.03 25.71
N LEU A 258 -32.88 0.25 24.99
CA LEU A 258 -31.87 1.24 25.36
C LEU A 258 -32.22 2.66 24.88
N GLN A 259 -33.32 2.80 24.13
CA GLN A 259 -33.77 4.03 23.45
C GLN A 259 -32.59 4.74 22.77
N LEU A 260 -31.87 4.00 21.92
CA LEU A 260 -30.74 4.51 21.17
C LEU A 260 -31.26 5.40 20.04
N ASP A 261 -31.41 6.68 20.34
CA ASP A 261 -31.78 7.72 19.37
C ASP A 261 -30.59 8.66 19.12
N ALA A 262 -30.61 9.36 17.98
CA ALA A 262 -29.58 10.35 17.65
C ALA A 262 -29.43 11.37 18.79
N GLY A 263 -28.19 11.64 19.19
CA GLY A 263 -27.85 12.49 20.33
C GLY A 263 -27.76 11.78 21.68
N ARG A 264 -28.19 10.51 21.80
CA ARG A 264 -28.05 9.76 23.06
C ARG A 264 -26.59 9.38 23.33
N ARG A 265 -26.17 9.51 24.60
CA ARG A 265 -24.86 9.05 25.06
C ARG A 265 -24.83 7.54 25.21
N ALA A 266 -23.77 6.93 24.69
CA ALA A 266 -23.58 5.48 24.71
C ALA A 266 -22.11 5.09 24.83
N ILE A 267 -21.89 3.86 25.29
CA ILE A 267 -20.57 3.23 25.40
C ILE A 267 -20.57 2.00 24.50
N ALA A 268 -19.62 1.92 23.58
CA ALA A 268 -19.32 0.74 22.80
C ALA A 268 -18.36 -0.17 23.56
N LEU A 269 -18.78 -1.41 23.79
CA LEU A 269 -18.03 -2.43 24.52
C LEU A 269 -17.69 -3.61 23.62
N PHE A 270 -16.44 -4.05 23.64
CA PHE A 270 -16.02 -5.28 22.96
C PHE A 270 -14.83 -5.94 23.65
N LYS A 271 -14.68 -7.25 23.43
CA LYS A 271 -13.60 -8.04 24.01
C LYS A 271 -12.28 -7.73 23.31
N ALA A 272 -11.17 -7.81 24.04
CA ALA A 272 -9.84 -7.70 23.45
C ALA A 272 -9.54 -8.83 22.45
N SER A 273 -10.11 -10.01 22.68
CA SER A 273 -10.06 -11.15 21.74
C SER A 273 -10.97 -10.98 20.50
N SER A 274 -11.76 -9.90 20.45
CA SER A 274 -12.60 -9.53 19.30
C SER A 274 -11.97 -8.36 18.53
N VAL A 275 -10.66 -8.21 18.61
CA VAL A 275 -9.89 -7.22 17.86
C VAL A 275 -8.86 -7.96 17.03
N ILE A 276 -8.86 -7.73 15.73
CA ILE A 276 -7.81 -8.21 14.83
C ILE A 276 -6.88 -7.04 14.54
N LEU A 277 -5.57 -7.25 14.69
CA LEU A 277 -4.57 -6.23 14.34
C LEU A 277 -4.08 -6.42 12.91
N ALA A 278 -3.91 -5.31 12.22
CA ALA A 278 -3.24 -5.24 10.93
C ALA A 278 -2.20 -4.11 10.97
N VAL A 279 -1.10 -4.29 10.25
CA VAL A 279 -0.09 -3.25 10.02
C VAL A 279 -0.07 -2.92 8.53
N THR A 280 0.14 -1.65 8.19
CA THR A 280 0.42 -1.25 6.81
C THR A 280 1.89 -1.52 6.54
N GLY A 281 2.18 -2.45 5.62
CA GLY A 281 3.54 -2.73 5.14
C GLY A 281 4.05 -1.68 4.17
#